data_AF-A0A8B8N3Q3-F1
#
_entry.id   AF-A0A8B8N3Q3-F1
#
_cell.length_a   1.000
_cell.length_b   1.000
_cell.length_c   1.000
_cell.angle_alpha   90.00
_cell.angle_beta   90.00
_cell.angle_gamma   90.00
#
_symmetry.space_group_name_H-M   'P 1'
#
loop_
_entity.id
_entity.type
_entity.pdbx_description
1 polymer ?
#
loop_
_entity_poly.entity_id
_entity_poly.type
_entity_poly.pdbx_seq_one_letter_code
_entity_poly.pdbx_strand_id
1 'polypeptide(L)'
;MALCITKLVIFSLLFTSAIFRAANSRTFSRSLLPREHRLRNEKLSHLHFYFHDIVSGRNPTAVLVAEAKMTNTSATRFGSVFVIDDPLTERPEMSSKMVGRAQGIYSSASLNDIGLLMVQNYVFTEGKYNGSTLSILGRNAVLSSVREMPIVGGSGLFRFASGYAQARTHTVNFQTGDAVVEYNVYVLHY
;
A
#
# COMPACT_ATOMS: atom_id res chain seq x y z
N MET A 1 -53.19 22.41 -42.78
CA MET A 1 -52.74 21.01 -42.59
C MET A 1 -51.21 20.91 -42.45
N ALA A 2 -50.43 21.48 -43.38
CA ALA A 2 -48.95 21.42 -43.36
C ALA A 2 -48.30 21.94 -42.06
N LEU A 3 -48.81 23.03 -41.49
CA LEU A 3 -48.28 23.63 -40.24
C LEU A 3 -48.42 22.73 -39.00
N CYS A 4 -49.37 21.79 -39.01
CA CYS A 4 -49.62 20.86 -37.90
C CYS A 4 -48.64 19.68 -37.95
N ILE A 5 -48.36 19.18 -39.16
CA ILE A 5 -47.43 18.07 -39.40
C ILE A 5 -46.00 18.48 -39.02
N THR A 6 -45.56 19.69 -39.39
CA THR A 6 -44.23 20.21 -39.00
C THR A 6 -44.06 20.36 -37.49
N LYS A 7 -45.10 20.78 -36.76
CA LYS A 7 -45.05 20.87 -35.29
C LYS A 7 -44.94 19.49 -34.64
N LEU A 8 -45.62 18.47 -35.18
CA LEU A 8 -45.58 17.09 -34.69
C LEU A 8 -44.20 16.44 -34.88
N VAL A 9 -43.57 16.67 -36.03
CA VAL A 9 -42.23 16.16 -36.36
C VAL A 9 -41.16 16.82 -35.49
N ILE A 10 -41.22 18.13 -35.27
CA ILE A 10 -40.30 18.85 -34.39
C ILE A 10 -40.44 18.37 -32.94
N PHE A 11 -41.67 18.14 -32.46
CA PHE A 11 -41.91 17.61 -31.12
C PHE A 11 -41.34 16.19 -30.95
N SER A 12 -41.49 15.32 -31.96
CA SER A 12 -40.91 13.96 -31.97
C SER A 12 -39.37 13.97 -31.94
N LEU A 13 -38.73 14.87 -32.70
CA LEU A 13 -37.27 15.03 -32.70
C LEU A 13 -36.75 15.57 -31.35
N LEU A 14 -37.47 16.49 -30.72
CA LEU A 14 -37.12 16.98 -29.38
C LEU A 14 -37.26 15.88 -28.32
N PHE A 15 -38.32 15.07 -28.39
CA PHE A 15 -38.56 13.97 -27.44
C PHE A 15 -37.49 12.86 -27.54
N THR A 16 -37.09 12.49 -28.75
CA THR A 16 -36.03 11.49 -28.97
C THR A 16 -34.66 11.99 -28.48
N SER A 17 -34.35 13.27 -28.65
CA SER A 17 -33.11 13.88 -28.13
C SER A 17 -33.04 13.90 -26.59
N ALA A 18 -34.19 14.07 -25.91
CA ALA A 18 -34.28 14.04 -24.46
C ALA A 18 -34.05 12.63 -23.89
N ILE A 19 -34.57 11.60 -24.56
CA ILE A 19 -34.37 10.19 -24.19
C ILE A 19 -32.89 9.79 -24.39
N PHE A 20 -32.25 10.24 -25.47
CA PHE A 20 -30.80 10.02 -25.68
C PHE A 20 -29.92 10.71 -24.63
N ARG A 21 -30.33 11.88 -24.13
CA ARG A 21 -29.61 12.57 -23.03
C ARG A 21 -29.79 11.85 -21.68
N ALA A 22 -30.97 11.28 -21.41
CA ALA A 22 -31.23 10.50 -20.20
C ALA A 22 -30.44 9.18 -20.17
N ALA A 23 -30.32 8.51 -21.33
CA ALA A 23 -29.51 7.29 -21.50
C ALA A 23 -27.99 7.54 -21.34
N ASN A 24 -27.55 8.79 -21.52
CA ASN A 24 -26.18 9.23 -21.31
C ASN A 24 -25.96 9.95 -19.96
N SER A 25 -26.88 9.80 -19.00
CA SER A 25 -26.59 10.23 -17.63
C SER A 25 -25.44 9.39 -17.09
N ARG A 26 -24.24 9.96 -17.08
CA ARG A 26 -23.11 9.40 -16.37
C ARG A 26 -23.46 9.52 -14.88
N THR A 27 -24.13 8.50 -14.34
CA THR A 27 -24.42 8.45 -12.91
C THR A 27 -23.08 8.43 -12.17
N PHE A 28 -22.98 9.25 -11.12
CA PHE A 28 -21.76 9.34 -10.30
C PHE A 28 -21.36 7.97 -9.72
N SER A 29 -22.35 7.11 -9.45
CA SER A 29 -22.17 5.75 -8.95
C SER A 29 -23.16 4.78 -9.58
N ARG A 30 -22.84 3.48 -9.49
CA ARG A 30 -23.76 2.37 -9.76
C ARG A 30 -23.36 1.17 -8.90
N SER A 31 -24.32 0.32 -8.55
CA SER A 31 -24.03 -0.98 -7.94
C SER A 31 -23.37 -1.89 -8.98
N LEU A 32 -22.34 -2.61 -8.56
CA LEU A 32 -21.59 -3.54 -9.41
C LEU A 32 -21.83 -4.95 -8.92
N LEU A 33 -21.87 -5.91 -9.85
CA LEU A 33 -21.92 -7.32 -9.48
C LEU A 33 -20.50 -7.81 -9.20
N PRO A 34 -20.22 -8.51 -8.08
CA PRO A 34 -18.87 -8.98 -7.76
C PRO A 34 -18.20 -9.76 -8.89
N ARG A 35 -19.00 -10.56 -9.63
CA ARG A 35 -18.54 -11.36 -10.77
C ARG A 35 -17.94 -10.52 -11.91
N GLU A 36 -18.41 -9.28 -12.11
CA GLU A 36 -17.89 -8.36 -13.13
C GLU A 36 -16.46 -7.89 -12.79
N HIS A 37 -16.07 -7.94 -11.51
CA HIS A 37 -14.78 -7.47 -11.02
C HIS A 37 -13.78 -8.58 -10.72
N ARG A 38 -14.03 -9.80 -11.24
CA ARG A 38 -13.23 -11.00 -10.95
C ARG A 38 -13.15 -11.35 -9.46
N LEU A 39 -14.08 -10.84 -8.65
CA LEU A 39 -14.31 -11.32 -7.28
C LEU A 39 -15.00 -12.68 -7.39
N ARG A 40 -14.20 -13.73 -7.67
CA ARG A 40 -14.68 -15.10 -7.77
C ARG A 40 -14.64 -15.75 -6.39
N ASN A 41 -13.51 -16.37 -6.09
CA ASN A 41 -13.30 -17.09 -4.85
C ASN A 41 -12.28 -16.32 -4.04
N GLU A 42 -12.62 -16.04 -2.79
CA GLU A 42 -11.65 -15.52 -1.85
C GLU A 42 -10.50 -16.51 -1.67
N LYS A 43 -9.28 -15.98 -1.60
CA LYS A 43 -8.03 -16.71 -1.45
C LYS A 43 -7.31 -16.14 -0.24
N LEU A 44 -6.87 -17.03 0.65
CA LEU A 44 -5.89 -16.69 1.67
C LEU A 44 -4.49 -17.00 1.13
N SER A 45 -3.58 -16.05 1.20
CA SER A 45 -2.16 -16.24 0.86
C SER A 45 -1.27 -15.84 2.02
N HIS A 46 -0.20 -16.64 2.20
CA HIS A 46 0.89 -16.33 3.09
C HIS A 46 2.11 -15.94 2.25
N LEU A 47 2.72 -14.82 2.60
CA LEU A 47 3.98 -14.35 2.03
C LEU A 47 5.02 -14.25 3.15
N HIS A 48 6.25 -14.61 2.81
CA HIS A 48 7.39 -14.54 3.72
C HIS A 48 8.57 -13.91 3.00
N PHE A 49 9.22 -12.94 3.63
CA PHE A 49 10.38 -12.23 3.09
C PHE A 49 11.11 -11.46 4.18
N TYR A 50 12.31 -10.97 3.86
CA TYR A 50 13.14 -10.12 4.70
C TYR A 50 13.19 -8.71 4.12
N PHE A 51 12.89 -7.72 4.95
CA PHE A 51 12.97 -6.29 4.67
C PHE A 51 14.31 -5.75 5.18
N HIS A 52 14.99 -4.94 4.37
CA HIS A 52 16.32 -4.41 4.66
C HIS A 52 16.30 -2.88 4.71
N ASP A 53 16.26 -2.32 5.92
CA ASP A 53 16.40 -0.89 6.15
C ASP A 53 17.89 -0.54 6.11
N ILE A 54 18.32 0.22 5.10
CA ILE A 54 19.72 0.60 4.92
C ILE A 54 19.82 2.11 5.03
N VAL A 55 20.15 2.59 6.23
CA VAL A 55 20.25 4.01 6.58
C VAL A 55 21.69 4.51 6.34
N SER A 56 22.67 3.62 6.42
CA SER A 56 24.10 3.98 6.35
C SER A 56 24.83 3.41 5.13
N GLY A 57 26.14 3.67 5.05
CA GLY A 57 26.98 3.19 3.97
C GLY A 57 26.93 4.05 2.70
N ARG A 58 27.42 3.50 1.59
CA ARG A 58 27.57 4.25 0.32
C ARG A 58 26.28 4.38 -0.47
N ASN A 59 25.37 3.42 -0.34
CA ASN A 59 24.14 3.32 -1.10
C ASN A 59 22.96 3.11 -0.14
N PRO A 60 22.59 4.11 0.67
CA PRO A 60 21.46 4.00 1.57
C PRO A 60 20.15 3.88 0.78
N THR A 61 19.22 3.10 1.31
CA THR A 61 17.85 2.93 0.79
C THR A 61 16.80 3.61 1.66
N ALA A 62 17.20 4.06 2.84
CA ALA A 62 16.40 4.87 3.75
C ALA A 62 17.10 6.21 4.03
N VAL A 63 16.38 7.32 3.83
CA VAL A 63 16.95 8.67 3.93
C VAL A 63 16.06 9.56 4.80
N LEU A 64 16.67 10.25 5.76
CA LEU A 64 16.00 11.25 6.59
C LEU A 64 15.60 12.46 5.72
N VAL A 65 14.30 12.76 5.65
CA VAL A 65 13.75 13.85 4.84
C VAL A 65 13.14 14.99 5.66
N ALA A 66 12.80 14.71 6.92
CA ALA A 66 12.35 15.74 7.86
C ALA A 66 12.68 15.34 9.30
N GLU A 67 12.92 16.33 10.14
CA GLU A 67 13.07 16.16 11.58
C GLU A 67 12.46 17.34 12.34
N ALA A 68 12.02 17.09 13.57
CA ALA A 68 11.57 18.12 14.48
C ALA A 68 12.76 18.71 15.25
N LYS A 69 12.62 19.94 15.77
CA LYS A 69 13.65 20.58 16.60
C LYS A 69 14.11 19.71 17.77
N MET A 70 13.21 18.91 18.34
CA MET A 70 13.49 18.04 19.48
C MET A 70 14.03 16.65 19.10
N THR A 71 14.08 16.30 17.82
CA THR A 71 14.43 14.94 17.35
C THR A 71 15.79 14.49 17.90
N ASN A 72 16.81 15.35 17.88
CA ASN A 72 18.17 14.99 18.31
C ASN A 72 18.34 14.90 19.83
N THR A 73 17.44 15.50 20.61
CA THR A 73 17.41 15.41 22.09
C THR A 73 16.39 14.39 22.59
N SER A 74 15.54 13.87 21.72
CA SER A 74 14.50 12.90 22.05
C SER A 74 15.10 11.48 22.10
N ALA A 75 14.87 10.78 23.22
CA ALA A 75 15.28 9.39 23.36
C ALA A 75 14.66 8.44 22.32
N THR A 76 13.51 8.81 21.75
CA THR A 76 12.80 8.04 20.71
C THR A 76 13.04 8.59 19.30
N ARG A 77 13.84 9.67 19.17
CA ARG A 77 13.99 10.46 17.93
C ARG A 77 12.66 10.95 17.36
N PHE A 78 11.72 11.30 18.24
CA PHE A 78 10.38 11.76 17.87
C PHE A 78 10.40 12.85 16.79
N GLY A 79 9.53 12.73 15.80
CA GLY A 79 9.38 13.70 14.71
C GLY A 79 10.36 13.52 13.54
N SER A 80 11.24 12.50 13.58
CA SER A 80 11.99 12.10 12.39
C SER A 80 11.07 11.45 11.36
N VAL A 81 11.32 11.70 10.07
CA VAL A 81 10.63 11.11 8.92
C VAL A 81 11.67 10.64 7.92
N PHE A 82 11.59 9.37 7.55
CA PHE A 82 12.44 8.74 6.55
C PHE A 82 11.62 8.39 5.33
N VAL A 83 12.18 8.62 4.13
CA VAL A 83 11.70 8.02 2.89
C VAL A 83 12.49 6.75 2.62
N ILE A 84 11.82 5.71 2.15
CA ILE A 84 12.43 4.41 1.91
C ILE A 84 12.14 3.89 0.50
N ASP A 85 13.13 3.15 -0.01
CA ASP A 85 13.02 2.24 -1.13
C ASP A 85 13.83 0.97 -0.79
N ASP A 86 13.33 0.20 0.17
CA ASP A 86 14.10 -0.86 0.82
C ASP A 86 13.95 -2.21 0.09
N PRO A 87 15.04 -2.98 -0.09
CA PRO A 87 14.98 -4.31 -0.68
C PRO A 87 14.12 -5.29 0.14
N LEU A 88 13.40 -6.17 -0.57
CA LEU A 88 12.77 -7.37 0.01
C LEU A 88 13.44 -8.62 -0.57
N THR A 89 13.86 -9.56 0.27
CA THR A 89 14.55 -10.80 -0.17
C THR A 89 13.96 -12.07 0.46
N GLU A 90 14.25 -13.24 -0.13
CA GLU A 90 13.77 -14.53 0.39
C GLU A 90 14.47 -14.98 1.69
N ARG A 91 15.68 -14.48 1.95
CA ARG A 91 16.51 -14.84 3.11
C ARG A 91 17.14 -13.59 3.75
N PRO A 92 17.65 -13.64 4.99
CA PRO A 92 18.19 -12.44 5.65
C PRO A 92 19.47 -11.91 5.01
N GLU A 93 20.14 -12.65 4.13
CA GLU A 93 21.31 -12.16 3.41
C GLU A 93 20.90 -11.27 2.23
N MET A 94 21.52 -10.10 2.10
CA MET A 94 21.33 -9.19 0.97
C MET A 94 21.68 -9.78 -0.40
N SER A 95 22.52 -10.82 -0.44
CA SER A 95 22.87 -11.55 -1.66
C SER A 95 21.80 -12.56 -2.08
N SER A 96 20.79 -12.80 -1.25
CA SER A 96 19.69 -13.71 -1.59
C SER A 96 18.76 -13.11 -2.63
N LYS A 97 17.85 -13.93 -3.17
CA LYS A 97 16.96 -13.52 -4.25
C LYS A 97 16.06 -12.38 -3.80
N MET A 98 16.07 -11.29 -4.56
CA MET A 98 15.15 -10.17 -4.37
C MET A 98 13.75 -10.54 -4.85
N VAL A 99 12.73 -10.28 -4.03
CA VAL A 99 11.32 -10.57 -4.32
C VAL A 99 10.48 -9.31 -4.54
N GLY A 100 11.02 -8.15 -4.18
CA GLY A 100 10.34 -6.87 -4.32
C GLY A 100 11.05 -5.76 -3.57
N ARG A 101 10.32 -4.68 -3.33
CA ARG A 101 10.79 -3.50 -2.59
C ARG A 101 9.70 -2.97 -1.65
N ALA A 102 10.10 -2.39 -0.53
CA ALA A 102 9.22 -1.61 0.34
C ALA A 102 9.43 -0.12 0.06
N GLN A 103 8.37 0.57 -0.36
CA GLN A 103 8.44 1.95 -0.82
C GLN A 103 7.44 2.81 -0.08
N GLY A 104 7.91 3.92 0.49
CA GLY A 104 7.06 4.84 1.26
C GLY A 104 7.84 5.64 2.29
N ILE A 105 7.24 5.83 3.46
CA ILE A 105 7.85 6.55 4.57
C ILE A 105 7.65 5.80 5.88
N TYR A 106 8.56 6.04 6.83
CA TYR A 106 8.28 5.80 8.24
C TYR A 106 8.64 7.03 9.08
N SER A 107 7.98 7.18 10.23
CA SER A 107 8.24 8.29 11.14
C SER A 107 8.31 7.83 12.58
N SER A 108 9.25 8.36 13.36
CA SER A 108 9.21 8.20 14.83
C SER A 108 8.04 9.01 15.39
N ALA A 109 6.99 8.30 15.81
CA ALA A 109 5.68 8.86 16.12
C ALA A 109 5.24 8.60 17.57
N SER A 110 6.12 8.03 18.42
CA SER A 110 5.86 7.85 19.85
C SER A 110 6.86 8.65 20.69
N LEU A 111 6.33 9.30 21.74
CA LEU A 111 7.13 10.05 22.72
C LEU A 111 7.74 9.14 23.79
N ASN A 112 7.13 7.97 24.04
CA ASN A 112 7.44 7.14 25.20
C ASN A 112 8.26 5.88 24.85
N ASP A 113 8.22 5.44 23.60
CA ASP A 113 8.92 4.26 23.12
C ASP A 113 9.36 4.46 21.65
N ILE A 114 10.26 3.59 21.15
CA ILE A 114 10.69 3.60 19.74
C ILE A 114 9.56 3.01 18.88
N GLY A 115 8.51 3.82 18.70
CA GLY A 115 7.32 3.49 17.93
C GLY A 115 7.32 4.25 16.61
N LEU A 116 7.44 3.51 15.51
CA LEU A 116 7.36 4.08 14.18
C LEU A 116 5.91 4.04 13.65
N LEU A 117 5.50 5.06 12.92
CA LEU A 117 4.37 5.00 11.99
C LEU A 117 4.91 4.55 10.64
N MET A 118 4.42 3.43 10.12
CA MET A 118 4.74 2.92 8.78
C MET A 118 3.65 3.34 7.80
N VAL A 119 4.03 3.97 6.69
CA VAL A 119 3.15 4.30 5.57
C VAL A 119 3.85 3.91 4.28
N GLN A 120 3.63 2.68 3.84
CA GLN A 120 4.42 2.09 2.75
C GLN A 120 3.66 1.06 1.93
N ASN A 121 4.21 0.73 0.77
CA ASN A 121 3.79 -0.36 -0.08
C ASN A 121 4.88 -1.42 -0.18
N TYR A 122 4.51 -2.69 -0.15
CA TYR A 122 5.33 -3.77 -0.68
C TYR A 122 5.03 -3.93 -2.17
N VAL A 123 6.03 -3.71 -3.01
CA VAL A 123 5.96 -3.80 -4.47
C VAL A 123 6.68 -5.07 -4.90
N PHE A 124 5.92 -6.09 -5.24
CA PHE A 124 6.46 -7.40 -5.58
C PHE A 124 6.88 -7.46 -7.05
N THR A 125 8.03 -8.06 -7.31
CA THR A 125 8.60 -8.20 -8.66
C THR A 125 8.79 -9.66 -9.07
N GLU A 126 8.46 -10.60 -8.19
CA GLU A 126 8.79 -12.02 -8.36
C GLU A 126 7.55 -12.90 -8.56
N GLY A 127 7.70 -13.90 -9.43
CA GLY A 127 6.72 -14.97 -9.66
C GLY A 127 5.32 -14.46 -10.02
N LYS A 128 4.30 -15.14 -9.50
CA LYS A 128 2.88 -14.79 -9.78
C LYS A 128 2.46 -13.44 -9.17
N TYR A 129 3.26 -12.87 -8.26
CA TYR A 129 2.95 -11.62 -7.58
C TYR A 129 3.59 -10.40 -8.26
N ASN A 130 4.42 -10.61 -9.29
CA ASN A 130 5.08 -9.53 -10.02
C ASN A 130 4.07 -8.46 -10.50
N GLY A 131 4.36 -7.20 -10.18
CA GLY A 131 3.54 -6.03 -10.51
C GLY A 131 2.35 -5.82 -9.57
N SER A 132 2.19 -6.65 -8.53
CA SER A 132 1.17 -6.48 -7.50
C SER A 132 1.76 -5.80 -6.26
N THR A 133 0.89 -5.13 -5.50
CA THR A 133 1.33 -4.44 -4.27
C THR A 133 0.43 -4.74 -3.09
N LEU A 134 0.99 -4.64 -1.88
CA LEU A 134 0.25 -4.57 -0.62
C LEU A 134 0.56 -3.26 0.09
N SER A 135 -0.45 -2.62 0.66
CA SER A 135 -0.30 -1.35 1.39
C SER A 135 -0.36 -1.57 2.90
N ILE A 136 0.53 -0.91 3.63
CA ILE A 136 0.56 -0.88 5.09
C ILE A 136 0.40 0.55 5.58
N LEU A 137 -0.47 0.69 6.58
CA LEU A 137 -0.57 1.87 7.43
C LEU A 137 -0.71 1.37 8.88
N GLY A 138 0.35 1.48 9.67
CA GLY A 138 0.36 0.85 10.99
C GLY A 138 1.46 1.33 11.92
N ARG A 139 1.27 1.07 13.21
CA ARG A 139 2.26 1.31 14.26
C ARG A 139 3.24 0.13 14.33
N ASN A 140 4.53 0.43 14.37
CA ASN A 140 5.62 -0.53 14.46
C ASN A 140 6.45 -0.25 15.74
N ALA A 141 6.14 -0.99 16.82
CA ALA A 141 6.84 -0.86 18.09
C ALA A 141 8.13 -1.69 18.08
N VAL A 142 9.25 -1.07 17.67
CA VAL A 142 10.48 -1.78 17.22
C VAL A 142 11.03 -2.77 18.26
N LEU A 143 10.85 -2.48 19.56
CA LEU A 143 11.34 -3.31 20.67
C LEU A 143 10.43 -4.51 21.02
N SER A 144 9.22 -4.59 20.45
CA SER A 144 8.35 -5.76 20.62
C SER A 144 8.85 -6.95 19.80
N SER A 145 8.75 -8.15 20.39
CA SER A 145 9.19 -9.40 19.76
C SER A 145 8.41 -9.75 18.50
N VAL A 146 7.13 -9.39 18.45
CA VAL A 146 6.25 -9.49 17.28
C VAL A 146 5.49 -8.19 17.14
N ARG A 147 5.47 -7.65 15.92
CA ARG A 147 4.81 -6.39 15.60
C ARG A 147 3.81 -6.65 14.51
N GLU A 148 2.53 -6.48 14.82
CA GLU A 148 1.45 -6.67 13.86
C GLU A 148 1.06 -5.34 13.23
N MET A 149 0.97 -5.32 11.90
CA MET A 149 0.51 -4.17 11.13
C MET A 149 -0.55 -4.60 10.12
N PRO A 150 -1.64 -3.84 9.96
CA PRO A 150 -2.70 -4.21 9.05
C PRO A 150 -2.26 -4.04 7.59
N ILE A 151 -2.68 -4.98 6.75
CA ILE A 151 -2.75 -4.78 5.30
C ILE A 151 -4.04 -4.01 5.03
N VAL A 152 -3.90 -2.75 4.61
CA VAL A 152 -5.03 -1.83 4.40
C VAL A 152 -5.53 -1.80 2.96
N GLY A 153 -4.85 -2.52 2.06
CA GLY A 153 -5.22 -2.62 0.65
C GLY A 153 -4.15 -3.28 -0.19
N GLY A 154 -4.41 -3.37 -1.49
CA GLY A 154 -3.45 -3.88 -2.46
C GLY A 154 -3.87 -3.59 -3.90
N SER A 155 -2.94 -3.85 -4.82
CA SER A 155 -3.14 -3.68 -6.26
C SER A 155 -2.74 -4.94 -7.04
N GLY A 156 -3.06 -4.98 -8.33
CA GLY A 156 -2.78 -6.14 -9.17
C GLY A 156 -3.55 -7.38 -8.69
N LEU A 157 -2.82 -8.45 -8.40
CA LEU A 157 -3.36 -9.71 -7.85
C LEU A 157 -3.99 -9.50 -6.47
N PHE A 158 -3.51 -8.53 -5.69
CA PHE A 158 -4.01 -8.21 -4.35
C PHE A 158 -5.10 -7.13 -4.36
N ARG A 159 -5.84 -6.99 -5.46
CA ARG A 159 -6.99 -6.08 -5.48
C ARG A 159 -8.02 -6.51 -4.44
N PHE A 160 -8.56 -5.53 -3.70
CA PHE A 160 -9.48 -5.76 -2.57
C PHE A 160 -8.84 -6.49 -1.39
N ALA A 161 -7.51 -6.47 -1.28
CA ALA A 161 -6.82 -7.17 -0.22
C ALA A 161 -7.09 -6.58 1.17
N SER A 162 -7.20 -7.47 2.15
CA SER A 162 -7.19 -7.17 3.58
C SER A 162 -6.44 -8.27 4.34
N GLY A 163 -5.90 -7.95 5.51
CA GLY A 163 -5.12 -8.91 6.28
C GLY A 163 -4.17 -8.24 7.25
N TYR A 164 -3.08 -8.93 7.59
CA TYR A 164 -2.09 -8.44 8.53
C TYR A 164 -0.68 -8.95 8.19
N ALA A 165 0.31 -8.20 8.64
CA ALA A 165 1.72 -8.53 8.57
C ALA A 165 2.27 -8.64 10.00
N GLN A 166 3.04 -9.68 10.27
CA GLN A 166 3.83 -9.83 11.48
C GLN A 166 5.30 -9.62 11.15
N ALA A 167 5.91 -8.65 11.83
CA ALA A 167 7.32 -8.32 11.69
C ALA A 167 8.11 -8.79 12.92
N ARG A 168 9.30 -9.36 12.68
CA ARG A 168 10.26 -9.77 13.72
C ARG A 168 11.63 -9.22 13.35
N THR A 169 12.30 -8.55 14.28
CA THR A 169 13.65 -8.04 14.02
C THR A 169 14.62 -9.22 13.96
N HIS A 170 15.29 -9.39 12.83
CA HIS A 170 16.36 -10.37 12.69
C HIS A 170 17.68 -9.78 13.18
N THR A 171 18.05 -8.60 12.67
CA THR A 171 19.21 -7.82 13.13
C THR A 171 18.89 -6.34 13.14
N VAL A 172 19.50 -5.60 14.06
CA VAL A 172 19.42 -4.14 14.12
C VAL A 172 20.74 -3.58 14.64
N ASN A 173 21.25 -2.55 13.98
CA ASN A 173 22.38 -1.75 14.43
C ASN A 173 21.84 -0.40 14.91
N PHE A 174 21.74 -0.21 16.23
CA PHE A 174 21.19 1.02 16.80
C PHE A 174 22.09 2.24 16.60
N GLN A 175 23.37 2.06 16.29
CA GLN A 175 24.29 3.15 16.00
C GLN A 175 24.07 3.71 14.59
N THR A 176 23.83 2.86 13.60
CA THR A 176 23.64 3.28 12.20
C THR A 176 22.17 3.44 11.81
N GLY A 177 21.27 2.70 12.47
CA GLY A 177 19.87 2.57 12.09
C GLY A 177 19.60 1.40 11.16
N ASP A 178 20.62 0.70 10.65
CA ASP A 178 20.43 -0.39 9.69
C ASP A 178 19.73 -1.58 10.36
N ALA A 179 18.78 -2.19 9.65
CA ALA A 179 18.01 -3.31 10.17
C ALA A 179 17.65 -4.34 9.10
N VAL A 180 17.59 -5.60 9.51
CA VAL A 180 16.97 -6.68 8.75
C VAL A 180 15.77 -7.19 9.54
N VAL A 181 14.60 -7.24 8.91
CA VAL A 181 13.33 -7.56 9.55
C VAL A 181 12.64 -8.67 8.76
N GLU A 182 12.35 -9.77 9.43
CA GLU A 182 11.54 -10.85 8.87
C GLU A 182 10.07 -10.46 8.88
N TYR A 183 9.38 -10.67 7.75
CA TYR A 183 7.96 -10.43 7.60
C TYR A 183 7.21 -11.72 7.23
N ASN A 184 6.11 -11.96 7.94
CA ASN A 184 5.09 -12.92 7.59
C ASN A 184 3.78 -12.18 7.31
N VAL A 185 3.27 -12.25 6.08
CA VAL A 185 2.07 -11.53 5.66
C VAL A 185 0.96 -12.52 5.32
N TYR A 186 -0.20 -12.34 5.94
CA TYR A 186 -1.40 -13.14 5.71
C TYR A 186 -2.45 -12.24 5.09
N VAL A 187 -2.86 -12.55 3.86
CA VAL A 187 -3.70 -11.66 3.07
C VAL A 187 -4.84 -12.41 2.38
N LEU A 188 -6.05 -11.90 2.57
CA LEU A 188 -7.25 -12.27 1.80
C LEU A 188 -7.26 -11.46 0.50
N HIS A 189 -7.55 -12.11 -0.63
CA HIS A 189 -7.72 -11.49 -1.96
C HIS A 189 -8.59 -12.40 -2.85
N TYR A 190 -8.72 -12.12 -4.15
CA TYR A 190 -9.68 -12.79 -5.05
C TYR A 190 -9.07 -13.25 -6.38
#